data_AF-A0A9P7DJR0-F1
#
_entry.id   AF-A0A9P7DJR0-F1
#
_cell.length_a   1.000
_cell.length_b   1.000
_cell.length_c   1.000
_cell.angle_alpha   90.00
_cell.angle_beta   90.00
_cell.angle_gamma   90.00
#
_symmetry.space_group_name_H-M   'P 1'
#
loop_
_entity.id
_entity.type
_entity.pdbx_description
1 polymer ?
#
loop_
_entity_poly.entity_id
_entity_poly.type
_entity_poly.pdbx_seq_one_letter_code
_entity_poly.pdbx_strand_id
1 'polypeptide(L)'
;MGKYDHIIELTGTDIYPSWQRAVELALAGEGLWNHCSDGTDPNDIAEYTSVMPKVTTPGQPTATELASIKEWVKEDAQAKAIISRCLSSIVQNMLGEKLMAHQQWDALLK
;
A
#
# COMPACT_ATOMS: atom_id res chain seq x y z
N MET A 1 11.25 -16.75 11.38
CA MET A 1 10.84 -15.34 11.56
C MET A 1 10.79 -14.72 10.18
N GLY A 2 9.62 -14.28 9.75
CA GLY A 2 9.44 -13.51 8.54
C GLY A 2 9.87 -12.06 8.71
N LYS A 3 10.07 -11.38 7.57
CA LYS A 3 10.65 -10.04 7.43
C LYS A 3 9.97 -8.97 8.30
N TYR A 4 8.66 -9.08 8.52
CA TYR A 4 7.84 -8.06 9.20
C TYR A 4 7.35 -8.50 10.59
N ASP A 5 7.82 -9.65 11.11
CA ASP A 5 7.36 -10.18 12.40
C ASP A 5 7.74 -9.29 13.61
N HIS A 6 8.60 -8.30 13.40
CA HIS A 6 8.97 -7.30 14.40
C HIS A 6 7.97 -6.13 14.50
N ILE A 7 7.05 -6.01 13.53
CA ILE A 7 5.97 -5.03 13.54
C ILE A 7 4.82 -5.64 14.35
N ILE A 8 4.42 -4.96 15.42
CA ILE A 8 3.33 -5.40 16.28
C ILE A 8 2.03 -5.40 15.46
N GLU A 9 1.12 -6.34 15.69
CA GLU A 9 -0.18 -6.33 15.00
C GLU A 9 -1.07 -5.17 15.49
N LEU A 10 -1.79 -4.52 14.59
CA LEU A 10 -2.79 -3.52 14.97
C LEU A 10 -4.02 -4.20 15.56
N THR A 11 -4.13 -4.13 16.89
CA THR A 11 -5.24 -4.68 17.68
C THR A 11 -6.11 -3.60 18.34
N GLY A 12 -5.64 -2.36 18.38
CA GLY A 12 -6.29 -1.25 19.08
C GLY A 12 -5.64 0.10 18.75
N THR A 13 -6.27 1.19 19.17
CA THR A 13 -5.85 2.56 18.85
C THR A 13 -4.66 3.06 19.68
N ASP A 14 -4.38 2.42 20.81
CA ASP A 14 -3.30 2.76 21.74
C ASP A 14 -1.90 2.56 21.14
N ILE A 15 -1.75 1.56 20.26
CA ILE A 15 -0.50 1.27 19.55
C ILE A 15 -0.46 1.86 18.14
N TYR A 16 -1.51 2.59 17.72
CA TYR A 16 -1.65 3.04 16.34
C TYR A 16 -0.47 3.91 15.85
N PRO A 17 0.02 4.93 16.59
CA PRO A 17 1.10 5.78 16.09
C PRO A 17 2.42 5.03 15.87
N SER A 18 2.75 4.09 16.76
CA SER A 18 3.97 3.28 16.62
C SER A 18 3.83 2.24 15.52
N TRP A 19 2.65 1.63 15.40
CA TRP A 19 2.30 0.73 14.31
C TRP A 19 2.41 1.40 12.94
N GLN A 20 1.76 2.56 12.79
CA GLN A 20 1.70 3.34 11.56
C GLN A 20 3.12 3.62 11.06
N ARG A 21 3.97 4.20 11.92
CA ARG A 21 5.36 4.50 11.59
C ARG A 21 6.17 3.27 11.18
N ALA A 22 5.95 2.13 11.83
CA ALA A 22 6.65 0.90 11.49
C ALA A 22 6.25 0.35 10.11
N VAL A 23 4.96 0.42 9.76
CA VAL A 23 4.47 0.01 8.44
C VAL A 23 4.91 0.98 7.35
N GLU A 24 4.88 2.29 7.61
CA GLU A 24 5.42 3.32 6.69
C GLU A 24 6.89 3.03 6.35
N LEU A 25 7.73 2.78 7.37
CA LEU A 25 9.13 2.46 7.17
C LEU A 25 9.34 1.14 6.42
N ALA A 26 8.50 0.14 6.68
CA ALA A 26 8.54 -1.13 5.96
C ALA A 26 8.19 -0.95 4.47
N LEU A 27 7.15 -0.18 4.16
CA LEU A 27 6.75 0.15 2.79
C LEU A 27 7.82 1.00 2.09
N ALA A 28 8.37 2.00 2.76
CA ALA A 28 9.45 2.84 2.24
C ALA A 28 10.72 2.03 1.95
N GLY A 29 11.08 1.08 2.84
CA GLY A 29 12.20 0.17 2.63
C GLY A 29 12.04 -0.74 1.40
N GLU A 30 10.80 -1.01 0.97
CA GLU A 30 10.49 -1.73 -0.26
C GLU A 30 10.27 -0.82 -1.48
N GLY A 31 10.31 0.51 -1.32
CA GLY A 31 9.97 1.46 -2.38
C GLY A 31 8.48 1.47 -2.75
N LEU A 32 7.61 1.06 -1.84
CA LEU A 32 6.16 0.92 -2.07
C LEU A 32 5.31 1.98 -1.36
N TRP A 33 5.95 2.93 -0.66
CA TRP A 33 5.23 3.93 0.12
C TRP A 33 4.32 4.82 -0.74
N ASN A 34 4.72 5.12 -1.98
CA ASN A 34 3.90 5.79 -2.97
C ASN A 34 2.55 5.12 -3.26
N HIS A 35 2.38 3.82 -3.03
CA HIS A 35 1.08 3.16 -3.19
C HIS A 35 0.09 3.46 -2.06
N CYS A 36 0.55 4.09 -0.98
CA CYS A 36 -0.25 4.44 0.21
C CYS A 36 -0.29 5.95 0.50
N SER A 37 0.80 6.66 0.21
CA SER A 37 0.98 8.08 0.53
C SER A 37 0.31 9.02 -0.47
N ASP A 38 -0.10 10.19 0.03
CA ASP A 38 -0.46 11.35 -0.79
C ASP A 38 0.76 12.21 -1.19
N GLY A 39 1.94 11.92 -0.62
CA GLY A 39 3.15 12.71 -0.75
C GLY A 39 3.06 13.99 0.08
N THR A 40 4.07 14.25 0.91
CA THR A 40 4.10 15.46 1.75
C THR A 40 5.33 16.32 1.49
N ASP A 41 6.44 15.72 1.08
CA ASP A 41 7.65 16.43 0.70
C ASP A 41 7.66 16.74 -0.82
N PRO A 42 7.65 18.02 -1.23
CA PRO A 42 7.74 18.40 -2.63
C PRO A 42 9.07 18.06 -3.31
N ASN A 43 10.10 17.67 -2.53
CA ASN A 43 11.40 17.27 -3.05
C ASN A 43 11.55 15.74 -3.15
N ASP A 44 10.64 14.96 -2.57
CA ASP A 44 10.65 13.50 -2.65
C ASP A 44 9.55 13.02 -3.60
N ILE A 45 9.89 12.99 -4.90
CA ILE A 45 8.97 12.51 -5.95
C ILE A 45 8.53 11.05 -5.70
N ALA A 46 9.34 10.25 -5.01
CA ALA A 46 9.00 8.86 -4.69
C ALA A 46 7.97 8.73 -3.57
N GLU A 47 7.66 9.81 -2.84
CA GLU A 47 6.62 9.84 -1.81
C GLU A 47 5.22 10.09 -2.40
N TYR A 48 5.13 10.66 -3.61
CA TYR A 48 3.86 11.00 -4.24
C TYR A 48 3.07 9.77 -4.66
N THR A 49 1.74 9.89 -4.60
CA THR A 49 0.82 8.79 -4.89
C THR A 49 1.08 8.16 -6.25
N SER A 50 1.33 6.86 -6.24
CA SER A 50 1.39 6.02 -7.43
C SER A 50 -0.02 5.82 -7.96
N VAL A 51 -0.26 6.22 -9.21
CA VAL A 51 -1.56 6.08 -9.86
C VAL A 51 -1.49 4.95 -10.86
N MET A 52 -2.46 4.04 -10.80
CA MET A 52 -2.59 2.96 -11.77
C MET A 52 -2.57 3.52 -13.21
N PRO A 53 -1.63 3.09 -14.07
CA PRO A 53 -1.59 3.53 -15.46
C PRO A 53 -2.90 3.24 -16.18
N LYS A 54 -3.33 4.16 -17.04
CA LYS A 54 -4.53 4.01 -17.86
C LYS A 54 -4.16 3.71 -19.30
N VAL A 55 -4.97 2.87 -19.92
CA VAL A 55 -4.83 2.58 -21.35
C VAL A 55 -5.27 3.81 -22.15
N THR A 56 -4.46 4.23 -23.12
CA THR A 56 -4.73 5.40 -23.96
C THR A 56 -5.93 5.17 -24.88
N THR A 57 -6.06 3.97 -25.46
CA THR A 57 -7.18 3.57 -26.33
C THR A 57 -7.96 2.40 -25.71
N PRO A 58 -9.19 2.61 -25.24
CA PRO A 58 -10.01 1.56 -24.63
C PRO A 58 -10.15 0.34 -25.55
N GLY A 59 -9.89 -0.84 -24.99
CA GLY A 59 -9.97 -2.12 -25.72
C GLY A 59 -8.75 -2.44 -26.60
N GLN A 60 -7.77 -1.54 -26.71
CA GLN A 60 -6.55 -1.75 -27.49
C GLN A 60 -5.30 -1.33 -26.72
N PRO A 61 -5.01 -1.98 -25.58
CA PRO A 61 -3.80 -1.67 -24.84
C PRO A 61 -2.55 -2.15 -25.59
N THR A 62 -1.55 -1.29 -25.64
CA THR A 62 -0.22 -1.65 -26.14
C THR A 62 0.47 -2.62 -25.18
N ALA A 63 1.48 -3.35 -25.68
CA ALA A 63 2.27 -4.25 -24.83
C ALA A 63 2.95 -3.49 -23.66
N THR A 64 3.41 -2.27 -23.92
CA THR A 64 4.03 -1.39 -22.91
C THR A 64 3.02 -1.00 -21.83
N GLU A 65 1.83 -0.54 -22.20
CA GLU A 65 0.79 -0.18 -21.23
C GLU A 65 0.37 -1.39 -20.39
N LEU A 66 0.21 -2.57 -21.00
CA LEU A 66 -0.09 -3.80 -20.27
C LEU A 66 1.00 -4.17 -19.28
N ALA A 67 2.27 -4.00 -19.64
CA ALA A 67 3.39 -4.27 -18.75
C ALA A 67 3.37 -3.33 -17.53
N SER A 68 3.24 -2.02 -17.77
CA SER A 68 3.16 -1.02 -16.69
C SER A 68 1.96 -1.24 -15.77
N ILE A 69 0.79 -1.58 -16.32
CA ILE A 69 -0.40 -1.90 -15.52
C ILE A 69 -0.15 -3.13 -14.64
N LYS A 70 0.42 -4.20 -15.20
CA LYS A 70 0.69 -5.43 -14.45
C LYS A 70 1.73 -5.22 -13.36
N GLU A 71 2.77 -4.44 -13.65
CA GLU A 71 3.79 -4.07 -12.68
C GLU A 71 3.19 -3.27 -11.53
N TRP A 72 2.39 -2.24 -11.85
CA TRP A 72 1.69 -1.45 -10.85
C TRP A 72 0.78 -2.31 -9.96
N VAL A 73 -0.02 -3.21 -10.56
CA VAL A 73 -0.92 -4.12 -9.81
C VAL A 73 -0.13 -5.07 -8.90
N LYS A 74 1.07 -5.50 -9.32
CA LYS A 74 1.93 -6.36 -8.52
C LYS A 74 2.47 -5.60 -7.31
N GLU A 75 2.92 -4.37 -7.49
CA GLU A 75 3.41 -3.51 -6.41
C GLU A 75 2.31 -3.15 -5.42
N ASP A 76 1.11 -2.77 -5.90
CA ASP A 76 -0.06 -2.50 -5.06
C ASP A 76 -0.41 -3.75 -4.22
N ALA A 77 -0.44 -4.93 -4.83
CA ALA A 77 -0.68 -6.19 -4.12
C ALA A 77 0.40 -6.47 -3.06
N GLN A 78 1.66 -6.13 -3.32
CA GLN A 78 2.75 -6.28 -2.36
C GLN A 78 2.58 -5.31 -1.18
N ALA A 79 2.24 -4.05 -1.45
CA ALA A 79 1.96 -3.06 -0.40
C ALA A 79 0.79 -3.53 0.49
N LYS A 80 -0.31 -3.99 -0.12
CA LYS A 80 -1.46 -4.57 0.59
C LYS A 80 -1.08 -5.77 1.45
N ALA A 81 -0.18 -6.63 0.98
CA ALA A 81 0.27 -7.80 1.72
C ALA A 81 1.08 -7.40 2.97
N ILE A 82 1.91 -6.36 2.87
CA ILE A 82 2.67 -5.81 4.01
C ILE A 82 1.71 -5.23 5.05
N ILE A 83 0.77 -4.39 4.63
CA ILE A 83 -0.25 -3.81 5.50
C ILE A 83 -1.03 -4.93 6.19
N SER A 84 -1.61 -5.85 5.41
CA SER A 84 -2.44 -6.94 5.93
C SER A 84 -1.72 -7.81 6.95
N ARG A 85 -0.43 -8.13 6.74
CA ARG A 85 0.37 -8.93 7.68
C ARG A 85 0.54 -8.26 9.04
N CYS A 86 0.44 -6.93 9.09
CA CYS A 86 0.58 -6.16 10.32
C CYS A 86 -0.79 -5.87 10.97
N LEU A 87 -1.88 -6.42 10.44
CA LEU A 87 -3.23 -6.26 10.98
C LEU A 87 -3.70 -7.53 11.67
N SER A 88 -4.46 -7.39 12.75
CA SER A 88 -5.19 -8.53 13.32
C SER A 88 -6.28 -9.03 12.36
N SER A 89 -6.67 -10.31 12.47
CA SER A 89 -7.69 -10.90 11.59
C SER A 89 -9.04 -10.17 11.63
N ILE A 90 -9.39 -9.56 12.77
CA ILE A 90 -10.62 -8.77 12.91
C ILE A 90 -10.55 -7.53 12.00
N VAL A 91 -9.45 -6.77 12.10
CA VAL A 91 -9.25 -5.57 11.28
C VAL A 91 -9.14 -5.93 9.79
N GLN A 92 -8.45 -7.02 9.46
CA GLN A 92 -8.39 -7.52 8.08
C GLN A 92 -9.79 -7.81 7.50
N ASN A 93 -10.67 -8.46 8.27
CA ASN A 93 -12.03 -8.78 7.81
C ASN A 93 -12.91 -7.53 7.62
N MET A 94 -12.58 -6.42 8.27
CA MET A 94 -13.28 -5.14 8.08
C MET A 94 -12.82 -4.43 6.80
N LEU A 95 -11.60 -4.71 6.32
CA LEU A 95 -11.09 -4.19 5.06
C LEU A 95 -11.58 -5.07 3.90
N GLY A 96 -12.30 -4.47 2.95
CA GLY A 96 -12.75 -5.21 1.76
C GLY A 96 -11.58 -5.68 0.89
N GLU A 97 -11.66 -6.90 0.36
CA GLU A 97 -10.59 -7.52 -0.47
C GLU A 97 -10.24 -6.69 -1.73
N LYS A 98 -11.21 -5.93 -2.24
CA LYS A 98 -11.12 -5.18 -3.50
C LYS A 98 -10.47 -3.80 -3.38
N LEU A 99 -10.11 -3.37 -2.18
CA LEU A 99 -9.49 -2.06 -1.96
C LEU A 99 -8.05 -2.04 -2.49
N MET A 100 -7.61 -0.93 -3.06
CA MET A 100 -6.18 -0.65 -3.34
C MET A 100 -5.43 -0.36 -2.03
N ALA A 101 -4.10 -0.39 -2.06
CA ALA A 101 -3.27 -0.16 -0.87
C ALA A 101 -3.59 1.18 -0.19
N HIS A 102 -3.66 2.30 -0.94
CA HIS A 102 -4.05 3.59 -0.39
C HIS A 102 -5.45 3.58 0.25
N GLN A 103 -6.42 2.86 -0.33
CA GLN A 103 -7.77 2.81 0.22
C GLN A 103 -7.82 2.00 1.53
N GLN A 104 -7.00 0.95 1.62
CA GLN A 104 -6.83 0.22 2.88
C GLN A 104 -6.15 1.10 3.92
N TRP A 105 -5.11 1.83 3.52
CA TRP A 105 -4.39 2.78 4.37
C TRP A 105 -5.31 3.88 4.92
N ASP A 106 -6.07 4.54 4.05
CA ASP A 106 -7.06 5.57 4.41
C ASP A 106 -8.16 5.05 5.34
N ALA A 107 -8.58 3.80 5.17
CA ALA A 107 -9.58 3.19 6.03
C ALA A 107 -9.05 2.94 7.44
N LEU A 108 -7.73 2.81 7.61
CA LEU A 108 -7.07 2.65 8.91
C LEU A 108 -6.78 3.99 9.60
N LEU A 109 -6.82 5.11 8.86
CA LEU A 109 -6.64 6.47 9.38
C LEU A 109 -7.93 7.08 9.98
N LYS A 110 -9.08 6.41 9.84
CA LYS A 110 -10.42 6.89 10.26
C LYS A 110 -10.93 6.16 11.49
#